data_AF-A0A1V5X104-F1
#
_entry.id   AF-A0A1V5X104-F1
#
_cell.length_a   1.000
_cell.length_b   1.000
_cell.length_c   1.000
_cell.angle_alpha   90.00
_cell.angle_beta   90.00
_cell.angle_gamma   90.00
#
_symmetry.space_group_name_H-M   'P 1'
#
loop_
_entity.id
_entity.type
_entity.pdbx_description
1 polymer ?
#
loop_
_entity_poly.entity_id
_entity_poly.type
_entity_poly.pdbx_seq_one_letter_code
_entity_poly.pdbx_strand_id
1 'polypeptide(L)'
;MFGTCGGSKWREPFKARYEELGIPFFDPNKENWRESDAIEEAQHLAEDDVILFPITKETYGTGSLSEVGFSILQAIRLDDRRDFVVMIDQELVPELDNPTARQESLRARALVMQHLKKLRLKNIYIVDNLADMLDVSIKLFEAAKLRAPLSVYNPHNR
;
A
#
# COMPACT_ATOMS: atom_id res chain seq x y z
N MET A 1 -2.63 -3.63 5.00
CA MET A 1 -1.24 -3.09 5.01
C MET A 1 -0.35 -3.92 4.07
N PHE A 2 -0.36 -3.60 2.77
CA PHE A 2 0.39 -4.33 1.74
C PHE A 2 1.80 -3.77 1.59
N GLY A 3 2.59 -4.24 0.62
CA GLY A 3 3.96 -3.76 0.37
C GLY A 3 5.03 -4.67 0.98
N THR A 4 6.22 -4.12 1.29
CA THR A 4 7.41 -4.91 1.63
C THR A 4 7.13 -5.96 2.70
N CYS A 5 7.40 -7.23 2.37
CA CYS A 5 7.29 -8.40 3.23
C CYS A 5 8.67 -8.97 3.59
N GLY A 6 8.70 -10.11 4.29
CA GLY A 6 9.93 -10.78 4.74
C GLY A 6 10.33 -10.32 6.14
N GLY A 7 11.62 -10.06 6.37
CA GLY A 7 12.14 -9.65 7.68
C GLY A 7 11.87 -8.18 8.07
N SER A 8 11.11 -7.43 7.26
CA SER A 8 10.85 -6.02 7.53
C SER A 8 9.85 -5.83 8.67
N LYS A 9 10.18 -4.88 9.56
CA LYS A 9 9.40 -4.54 10.76
C LYS A 9 8.59 -3.27 10.63
N TRP A 10 8.48 -2.70 9.42
CA TRP A 10 7.81 -1.41 9.22
C TRP A 10 6.36 -1.40 9.72
N ARG A 11 5.68 -2.56 9.74
CA ARG A 11 4.29 -2.70 10.21
C ARG A 11 4.15 -2.53 11.72
N GLU A 12 5.17 -2.86 12.51
CA GLU A 12 5.10 -2.83 13.98
C GLU A 12 4.64 -1.46 14.53
N PRO A 13 5.26 -0.32 14.16
CA PRO A 13 4.80 0.99 14.62
C PRO A 13 3.40 1.37 14.11
N PHE A 14 3.00 0.88 12.93
CA PHE A 14 1.66 1.11 12.38
C PHE A 14 0.60 0.37 13.19
N LYS A 15 0.81 -0.92 13.45
CA LYS A 15 -0.07 -1.74 14.28
C LYS A 15 -0.26 -1.13 15.65
N ALA A 16 0.84 -0.81 16.34
CA ALA A 16 0.79 -0.21 17.66
C ALA A 16 -0.05 1.08 17.67
N ARG A 17 0.16 1.95 16.67
CA ARG A 17 -0.58 3.21 16.57
C ARG A 17 -2.05 3.01 16.21
N TYR A 18 -2.36 2.06 15.33
CA TYR A 18 -3.74 1.75 14.95
C TYR A 18 -4.51 1.10 16.11
N GLU A 19 -3.88 0.21 16.87
CA GLU A 19 -4.46 -0.38 18.08
C GLU A 19 -4.77 0.70 19.13
N GLU A 20 -3.83 1.61 19.37
CA GLU A 20 -4.02 2.76 20.30
C GLU A 20 -5.22 3.64 19.90
N LEU A 21 -5.41 3.85 18.59
CA LEU A 21 -6.49 4.68 18.05
C LEU A 21 -7.79 3.92 17.77
N GLY A 22 -7.82 2.60 17.98
CA GLY A 22 -8.97 1.75 17.66
C GLY A 22 -9.28 1.67 16.15
N ILE A 23 -8.26 1.76 15.30
CA ILE A 23 -8.37 1.65 13.84
C ILE A 23 -8.23 0.17 13.46
N PRO A 24 -9.23 -0.44 12.79
CA PRO A 24 -9.10 -1.80 12.29
C PRO A 24 -8.09 -1.86 11.14
N PHE A 25 -7.29 -2.91 11.08
CA PHE A 25 -6.34 -3.12 10.00
C PHE A 25 -6.19 -4.60 9.65
N PHE A 26 -5.85 -4.84 8.39
CA PHE A 26 -5.41 -6.14 7.90
C PHE A 26 -3.88 -6.19 7.72
N ASP A 27 -3.25 -7.25 8.21
CA ASP A 27 -1.84 -7.57 7.95
C ASP A 27 -1.71 -8.88 7.17
N PRO A 28 -1.24 -8.85 5.91
CA PRO A 28 -1.01 -10.04 5.11
C PRO A 28 0.20 -10.87 5.58
N ASN A 29 1.09 -10.34 6.42
CA ASN A 29 2.31 -11.04 6.82
C ASN A 29 2.01 -12.12 7.88
N LYS A 30 1.80 -13.36 7.42
CA LYS A 30 1.56 -14.54 8.25
C LYS A 30 2.77 -15.49 8.23
N GLU A 31 3.13 -16.07 9.37
CA GLU A 31 4.25 -17.04 9.46
C GLU A 31 4.00 -18.32 8.65
N ASN A 32 2.75 -18.79 8.61
CA ASN A 32 2.33 -20.00 7.90
C ASN A 32 1.36 -19.65 6.78
N TRP A 33 1.88 -19.01 5.73
CA TRP A 33 1.08 -18.63 4.56
C TRP A 33 0.52 -19.87 3.83
N ARG A 34 -0.75 -19.83 3.45
CA ARG A 34 -1.48 -20.87 2.70
C ARG A 34 -2.19 -20.23 1.51
N GLU A 35 -2.55 -21.04 0.52
CA GLU A 35 -3.28 -20.57 -0.67
C GLU A 35 -4.59 -19.84 -0.34
N SER A 36 -5.27 -20.22 0.74
CA SER A 36 -6.48 -19.52 1.20
C SER A 36 -6.22 -18.09 1.66
N ASP A 37 -5.00 -17.80 2.15
CA ASP A 37 -4.63 -16.45 2.58
C ASP A 37 -4.54 -15.51 1.36
N ALA A 38 -4.21 -16.02 0.16
CA ALA A 38 -4.26 -15.24 -1.07
C ALA A 38 -5.67 -14.71 -1.39
N ILE A 39 -6.71 -15.49 -1.07
CA ILE A 39 -8.11 -15.11 -1.29
C ILE A 39 -8.50 -14.00 -0.31
N GLU A 40 -8.12 -14.14 0.95
CA GLU A 40 -8.34 -13.13 2.00
C GLU A 40 -7.60 -11.82 1.68
N GLU A 41 -6.33 -11.90 1.27
CA GLU A 41 -5.55 -10.75 0.82
C GLU A 41 -6.19 -10.02 -0.35
N ALA A 42 -6.66 -10.78 -1.36
CA ALA A 42 -7.36 -10.22 -2.51
C ALA A 42 -8.67 -9.54 -2.11
N GLN A 43 -9.40 -10.10 -1.13
CA GLN A 43 -10.61 -9.49 -0.59
C GLN A 43 -10.30 -8.16 0.11
N HIS A 44 -9.34 -8.13 1.03
CA HIS A 44 -8.94 -6.89 1.71
C HIS A 44 -8.41 -5.83 0.75
N LEU A 45 -7.66 -6.24 -0.28
CA LEU A 45 -7.21 -5.30 -1.31
C LEU A 45 -8.38 -4.72 -2.12
N ALA A 46 -9.48 -5.47 -2.27
CA ALA A 46 -10.67 -5.03 -2.97
C ALA A 46 -11.58 -4.14 -2.12
N GLU A 47 -11.71 -4.44 -0.83
CA GLU A 47 -12.79 -3.94 0.04
C GLU A 47 -12.35 -2.89 1.06
N ASP A 48 -11.08 -2.85 1.47
CA ASP A 48 -10.62 -1.91 2.51
C ASP A 48 -10.59 -0.45 1.99
N ASP A 49 -10.95 0.49 2.86
CA ASP A 49 -11.05 1.92 2.52
C ASP A 49 -9.69 2.58 2.22
N VAL A 50 -8.64 2.17 2.95
CA VAL A 50 -7.30 2.76 2.88
C VAL A 50 -6.26 1.67 2.69
N ILE A 51 -5.57 1.71 1.55
CA ILE A 51 -4.58 0.71 1.16
C ILE A 51 -3.18 1.29 1.21
N LEU A 52 -2.29 0.66 1.97
CA LEU A 52 -0.89 1.08 2.10
C LEU A 52 0.02 0.17 1.26
N PHE A 53 0.93 0.78 0.49
CA PHE A 53 1.98 0.11 -0.28
C PHE A 53 3.36 0.77 -0.05
N PRO A 54 4.00 0.57 1.11
CA PRO A 54 5.41 0.87 1.28
C PRO A 54 6.29 -0.16 0.58
N ILE A 55 7.22 0.33 -0.24
CA ILE A 55 8.31 -0.44 -0.82
C ILE A 55 9.62 0.09 -0.22
N THR A 56 10.04 -0.47 0.92
CA THR A 56 11.25 -0.03 1.62
C THR A 56 12.52 -0.50 0.89
N LYS A 57 13.66 0.06 1.30
CA LYS A 57 15.00 -0.31 0.78
C LYS A 57 15.50 -1.70 1.19
N GLU A 58 14.78 -2.40 2.06
CA GLU A 58 15.24 -3.64 2.72
C GLU A 58 15.07 -4.90 1.85
N THR A 59 14.34 -4.80 0.74
CA THR A 59 14.16 -5.90 -0.21
C THR A 59 14.28 -5.41 -1.64
N TYR A 60 14.54 -6.31 -2.59
CA TYR A 60 14.42 -5.95 -4.02
C TYR A 60 13.00 -5.55 -4.41
N GLY A 61 11.99 -5.87 -3.59
CA GLY A 61 10.61 -5.42 -3.78
C GLY A 61 9.97 -5.91 -5.09
N THR A 62 10.48 -6.97 -5.72
CA THR A 62 10.02 -7.43 -7.04
C THR A 62 8.54 -7.81 -7.06
N GLY A 63 8.07 -8.55 -6.05
CA GLY A 63 6.65 -8.84 -5.84
C GLY A 63 5.84 -7.56 -5.63
N SER A 64 6.20 -6.74 -4.65
CA SER A 64 5.49 -5.49 -4.33
C SER A 64 5.49 -4.48 -5.48
N LEU A 65 6.54 -4.39 -6.30
CA LEU A 65 6.60 -3.52 -7.48
C LEU A 65 5.69 -4.04 -8.61
N SER A 66 5.60 -5.36 -8.77
CA SER A 66 4.69 -5.99 -9.74
C SER A 66 3.23 -5.83 -9.31
N GLU A 67 2.96 -6.03 -8.02
CA GLU A 67 1.65 -5.78 -7.41
C GLU A 67 1.27 -4.31 -7.46
N VAL A 68 2.15 -3.37 -7.13
CA VAL A 68 1.86 -1.94 -7.24
C VAL A 68 1.51 -1.56 -8.68
N GLY A 69 2.16 -2.13 -9.69
CA GLY A 69 1.78 -1.91 -11.09
C GLY A 69 0.39 -2.46 -11.45
N PHE A 70 0.09 -3.71 -11.06
CA PHE A 70 -1.17 -4.38 -11.39
C PHE A 70 -2.35 -3.91 -10.53
N SER A 71 -2.17 -3.89 -9.22
CA SER A 71 -3.16 -3.52 -8.21
C SER A 71 -3.55 -2.05 -8.33
N ILE A 72 -2.60 -1.14 -8.60
CA ILE A 72 -2.96 0.27 -8.81
C ILE A 72 -3.77 0.41 -10.10
N LEU A 73 -3.34 -0.16 -11.22
CA LEU A 73 -4.08 -0.01 -12.48
C LEU A 73 -5.51 -0.61 -12.43
N GLN A 74 -5.68 -1.73 -11.73
CA GLN A 74 -6.98 -2.39 -11.56
C GLN A 74 -7.85 -1.68 -10.51
N ALA A 75 -7.27 -1.27 -9.38
CA ALA A 75 -8.02 -0.57 -8.36
C ALA A 75 -8.48 0.83 -8.80
N ILE A 76 -7.64 1.53 -9.56
CA ILE A 76 -7.96 2.82 -10.19
C ILE A 76 -9.16 2.73 -11.12
N ARG A 77 -9.26 1.65 -11.91
CA ARG A 77 -10.20 1.57 -13.01
C ARG A 77 -11.62 1.22 -12.59
N LEU A 78 -11.80 0.70 -11.38
CA LEU A 78 -13.05 0.06 -10.97
C LEU A 78 -13.75 0.75 -9.80
N ASP A 79 -13.03 1.49 -8.94
CA ASP A 79 -13.65 2.12 -7.77
C ASP A 79 -12.79 3.26 -7.20
N ASP A 80 -13.30 4.48 -7.29
CA ASP A 80 -12.66 5.71 -6.80
C ASP A 80 -12.94 6.00 -5.31
N ARG A 81 -13.68 5.12 -4.63
CA ARG A 81 -14.04 5.28 -3.21
C ARG A 81 -12.90 4.95 -2.25
N ARG A 82 -11.86 4.24 -2.72
CA ARG A 82 -10.74 3.75 -1.91
C ARG A 82 -9.51 4.63 -2.09
N ASP A 83 -8.80 4.88 -0.99
CA ASP A 83 -7.60 5.71 -0.99
C ASP A 83 -6.33 4.83 -0.93
N PHE A 84 -5.35 5.12 -1.79
CA PHE A 84 -4.07 4.42 -1.88
C PHE A 84 -2.94 5.31 -1.40
N VAL A 85 -2.15 4.85 -0.43
CA VAL A 85 -0.94 5.54 0.03
C VAL A 85 0.27 4.71 -0.38
N VAL A 86 1.13 5.28 -1.20
CA VAL A 86 2.28 4.61 -1.79
C VAL A 86 3.56 5.30 -1.36
N MET A 87 4.52 4.51 -0.86
CA MET A 87 5.88 4.95 -0.59
C MET A 87 6.81 4.04 -1.36
N ILE A 88 7.74 4.60 -2.14
CA ILE A 88 8.76 3.80 -2.84
C ILE A 88 10.12 4.39 -2.55
N ASP A 89 10.86 3.73 -1.66
CA ASP A 89 12.27 4.07 -1.43
C ASP A 89 13.03 3.90 -2.75
N GLN A 90 13.80 4.91 -3.15
CA GLN A 90 14.59 4.88 -4.38
C GLN A 90 15.99 4.28 -4.15
N GLU A 91 16.29 3.87 -2.92
CA GLU A 91 17.54 3.24 -2.55
C GLU A 91 17.34 1.78 -2.13
N LEU A 92 18.45 1.06 -2.03
CA LEU A 92 18.52 -0.31 -1.52
C LEU A 92 19.67 -0.39 -0.53
N VAL A 93 19.48 -1.14 0.56
CA VAL A 93 20.54 -1.36 1.54
C VAL A 93 21.75 -2.08 0.91
N PRO A 94 22.98 -1.88 1.40
CA PRO A 94 24.19 -2.47 0.81
C PRO A 94 24.21 -4.00 0.77
N GLU A 95 23.51 -4.65 1.70
CA GLU A 95 23.42 -6.10 1.85
C GLU A 95 22.67 -6.77 0.68
N LEU A 96 21.92 -5.99 -0.10
CA LEU A 96 21.32 -6.41 -1.35
C LEU A 96 22.32 -6.22 -2.49
N ASP A 97 23.25 -7.17 -2.60
CA ASP A 97 24.48 -7.07 -3.40
C ASP A 97 24.41 -7.71 -4.79
N ASN A 98 23.34 -8.46 -5.10
CA ASN A 98 23.17 -9.06 -6.43
C ASN A 98 23.06 -7.95 -7.50
N PRO A 99 24.06 -7.81 -8.39
CA PRO A 99 24.14 -6.64 -9.27
C PRO A 99 22.95 -6.53 -10.23
N THR A 100 22.52 -7.66 -10.80
CA THR A 100 21.40 -7.72 -11.75
C THR A 100 20.09 -7.36 -11.05
N ALA A 101 19.76 -8.05 -9.95
CA ALA A 101 18.52 -7.81 -9.21
C ALA A 101 18.46 -6.39 -8.62
N ARG A 102 19.60 -5.84 -8.17
CA ARG A 102 19.70 -4.47 -7.69
C ARG A 102 19.40 -3.47 -8.80
N GLN A 103 20.03 -3.63 -9.97
CA GLN A 103 19.79 -2.76 -11.12
C GLN A 103 18.34 -2.81 -11.59
N GLU A 104 17.76 -4.01 -11.69
CA GLU A 104 16.35 -4.20 -12.07
C GLU A 104 15.39 -3.57 -11.06
N SER A 105 15.62 -3.77 -9.76
CA SER A 105 14.80 -3.18 -8.69
C SER A 105 14.84 -1.65 -8.74
N LEU A 106 16.02 -1.04 -8.81
CA LEU A 106 16.17 0.42 -8.89
C LEU A 106 15.49 0.99 -10.14
N ARG A 107 15.64 0.31 -11.28
CA ARG A 107 14.95 0.68 -12.53
C ARG A 107 13.43 0.60 -12.37
N ALA A 108 12.91 -0.48 -11.79
CA ALA A 108 11.49 -0.68 -11.58
C ALA A 108 10.91 0.36 -10.61
N ARG A 109 11.58 0.64 -9.49
CA ARG A 109 11.20 1.69 -8.51
C ARG A 109 11.07 3.06 -9.19
N ALA A 110 12.05 3.43 -10.01
CA ALA A 110 12.02 4.70 -10.73
C ALA A 110 10.88 4.76 -11.75
N LEU A 111 10.68 3.70 -12.54
CA LEU A 111 9.61 3.65 -13.55
C LEU A 111 8.23 3.73 -12.90
N VAL A 112 7.97 2.92 -11.88
CA VAL A 112 6.68 2.91 -11.17
C VAL A 112 6.40 4.28 -10.57
N MET A 113 7.37 4.90 -9.91
CA MET A 113 7.22 6.26 -9.35
C MET A 113 6.85 7.29 -10.43
N GLN A 114 7.48 7.23 -11.61
CA GLN A 114 7.15 8.13 -12.73
C GLN A 114 5.76 7.87 -13.31
N HIS A 115 5.32 6.60 -13.37
CA HIS A 115 3.97 6.26 -13.81
C HIS A 115 2.91 6.75 -12.81
N LEU A 116 3.12 6.54 -11.51
CA LEU A 116 2.21 7.00 -10.47
C LEU A 116 2.00 8.52 -10.51
N LYS A 117 3.08 9.29 -10.65
CA LYS A 117 3.03 10.75 -10.79
C LYS A 117 2.22 11.22 -12.01
N LYS A 118 2.06 10.39 -13.04
CA LYS A 118 1.30 10.73 -14.26
C LYS A 118 -0.17 10.37 -14.21
N LEU A 119 -0.61 9.46 -13.33
CA LEU A 119 -1.98 8.98 -13.30
C LEU A 119 -3.00 10.06 -12.90
N ARG A 120 -2.57 11.13 -12.19
CA ARG A 120 -3.40 12.29 -11.79
C ARG A 120 -4.73 11.91 -11.12
N LEU A 121 -4.71 10.84 -10.32
CA LEU A 121 -5.89 10.36 -9.61
C LEU A 121 -5.96 10.97 -8.23
N LYS A 122 -7.16 11.34 -7.80
CA LYS A 122 -7.39 12.07 -6.54
C LYS A 122 -7.23 11.19 -5.31
N ASN A 123 -7.39 9.88 -5.48
CA ASN A 123 -7.35 8.87 -4.42
C ASN A 123 -5.99 8.16 -4.33
N ILE A 124 -4.93 8.71 -4.92
CA ILE A 124 -3.56 8.20 -4.81
C ILE A 124 -2.67 9.26 -4.17
N TYR A 125 -2.05 8.87 -3.07
CA TYR A 125 -1.13 9.69 -2.28
C TYR A 125 0.25 9.06 -2.34
N ILE A 126 1.23 9.81 -2.82
CA ILE A 126 2.63 9.40 -2.83
C ILE A 126 3.33 10.12 -1.69
N VAL A 127 4.01 9.38 -0.82
CA VAL A 127 4.72 9.90 0.35
C VAL A 127 6.18 9.46 0.35
N ASP A 128 7.03 10.24 1.01
CA ASP A 128 8.49 10.05 0.94
C ASP A 128 9.00 9.06 2.00
N ASN A 129 8.30 8.91 3.11
CA ASN A 129 8.74 8.06 4.22
C ASN A 129 7.55 7.43 4.98
N LEU A 130 7.88 6.49 5.88
CA LEU A 130 6.90 5.75 6.68
C LEU A 130 6.15 6.64 7.69
N ALA A 131 6.76 7.72 8.18
CA ALA A 131 6.09 8.63 9.12
C ALA A 131 4.97 9.39 8.42
N ASP A 132 5.24 9.93 7.24
CA ASP A 132 4.23 10.57 6.40
C ASP A 132 3.14 9.58 5.97
N MET A 133 3.51 8.34 5.63
CA MET A 133 2.54 7.30 5.31
C MET A 133 1.57 7.03 6.46
N LEU A 134 2.08 6.95 7.70
CA LEU A 134 1.27 6.72 8.89
C LEU A 134 0.36 7.92 9.18
N ASP A 135 0.85 9.14 9.06
CA ASP A 135 0.04 10.35 9.25
C ASP A 135 -1.08 10.44 8.22
N VAL A 136 -0.76 10.22 6.94
CA VAL A 136 -1.73 10.24 5.85
C VAL A 136 -2.78 9.14 6.01
N SER A 137 -2.38 7.92 6.37
CA SER A 137 -3.33 6.80 6.52
C SER A 137 -4.35 7.03 7.62
N ILE A 138 -3.94 7.61 8.75
CA ILE A 138 -4.84 7.96 9.86
C ILE A 138 -5.85 9.01 9.40
N LYS A 139 -5.38 10.07 8.75
CA LYS A 139 -6.26 11.14 8.24
C LYS A 139 -7.26 10.64 7.20
N LEU A 140 -6.83 9.74 6.31
CA LEU A 140 -7.71 9.13 5.32
C LEU A 140 -8.76 8.23 5.97
N PHE A 141 -8.40 7.47 7.00
CA PHE A 141 -9.36 6.67 7.76
C PHE A 141 -10.39 7.54 8.48
N GLU A 142 -9.98 8.65 9.10
CA GLU A 142 -10.91 9.62 9.69
C GLU A 142 -11.84 10.21 8.64
N ALA A 143 -11.32 10.58 7.47
CA ALA A 143 -12.12 11.07 6.35
C ALA A 143 -13.11 10.00 5.84
N ALA A 144 -12.70 8.73 5.75
CA ALA A 144 -13.57 7.61 5.40
C ALA A 144 -14.72 7.46 6.41
N LYS A 145 -14.44 7.50 7.71
CA LYS A 145 -15.47 7.49 8.77
C LYS A 145 -16.47 8.64 8.64
N LEU A 146 -16.00 9.84 8.30
CA LEU A 146 -16.87 11.00 8.10
C LEU A 146 -17.71 10.88 6.80
N ARG A 147 -17.17 10.25 5.75
CA ARG A 147 -17.87 10.01 4.48
C ARG A 147 -18.89 8.88 4.57
N ALA A 148 -18.66 7.85 5.40
CA ALA A 148 -19.48 6.65 5.44
C ALA A 148 -20.99 6.92 5.66
N PRO A 149 -21.42 7.80 6.60
CA PRO A 149 -22.84 8.14 6.75
C PRO A 149 -23.45 8.85 5.54
N LEU A 150 -22.62 9.53 4.73
CA LEU A 150 -23.07 10.26 3.54
C LEU A 150 -23.31 9.34 2.34
N SER A 151 -22.90 8.06 2.43
CA SER A 151 -23.05 7.05 1.38
C SER A 151 -24.50 6.85 0.94
N VAL A 152 -25.48 7.10 1.81
CA VAL A 152 -26.92 7.03 1.52
C VAL A 152 -27.38 8.04 0.47
N TYR A 153 -26.61 9.12 0.31
CA TYR A 153 -26.85 10.17 -0.69
C TYR A 153 -26.05 9.94 -1.98
N ASN A 154 -25.14 8.96 -2.01
CA ASN A 154 -24.37 8.64 -3.21
C ASN A 154 -25.24 7.84 -4.19
N PRO A 155 -25.55 8.37 -5.40
CA PRO A 155 -26.40 7.69 -6.37
C PRO A 155 -25.78 6.40 -6.93
N HIS A 156 -24.48 6.18 -6.72
CA HIS A 156 -23.75 4.99 -7.17
C HIS A 156 -23.68 3.87 -6.13
N ASN A 157 -24.24 4.08 -4.93
CA ASN A 157 -24.35 3.06 -3.88
C ASN A 157 -25.75 2.41 -3.83
N ARG A 158 -26.54 2.53 -4.91
CA ARG A 158 -27.86 1.90 -5.08
C ARG A 158 -27.83 0.79 -6.11
#